data_AF-A0A0A0EQJ4-F1
#
_entry.id   AF-A0A0A0EQJ4-F1
#
_cell.length_a   1.000
_cell.length_b   1.000
_cell.length_c   1.000
_cell.angle_alpha   90.00
_cell.angle_beta   90.00
_cell.angle_gamma   90.00
#
_symmetry.space_group_name_H-M   'P 1'
#
loop_
_entity.id
_entity.type
_entity.pdbx_description
1 polymer ?
#
loop_
_entity_poly.entity_id
_entity_poly.type
_entity_poly.pdbx_seq_one_letter_code
_entity_poly.pdbx_strand_id
1 'polypeptide(L)'
;MGGFSIWHWLVVLVIVVLVFGTKRLKNVGKDLGEAVKGFKQGIHDEDKPDDGKPAARLPDETTRNDSTSRNHSDVRDDEHTPR
;
A
#
# COMPACT_ATOMS: atom_id res chain seq x y z
N MET A 1 20.70 38.10 -5.41
CA MET A 1 19.29 37.79 -5.09
C MET A 1 19.18 36.30 -4.79
N GLY A 2 19.81 35.85 -3.70
CA GLY A 2 19.87 34.44 -3.32
C GLY A 2 18.53 33.99 -2.77
N GLY A 3 17.69 33.48 -3.67
CA GLY A 3 16.33 33.06 -3.39
C GLY A 3 16.29 32.04 -2.26
N PHE A 4 15.46 32.33 -1.27
CA PHE A 4 14.86 31.40 -0.31
C PHE A 4 15.67 30.13 -0.08
N SER A 5 16.63 30.23 0.85
CA SER A 5 17.42 29.13 1.40
C SER A 5 16.58 27.86 1.55
N ILE A 6 17.15 26.68 1.27
CA ILE A 6 16.51 25.36 1.46
C ILE A 6 15.83 25.24 2.83
N TRP A 7 16.37 25.94 3.83
CA TRP A 7 15.77 26.08 5.17
C TRP A 7 14.36 26.70 5.18
N HIS A 8 14.09 27.69 4.33
CA HIS A 8 12.77 28.30 4.20
C HIS A 8 11.74 27.28 3.69
N TRP A 9 12.09 26.48 2.67
CA TRP A 9 11.21 25.45 2.14
C TRP A 9 10.87 24.36 3.17
N LEU A 10 11.83 23.98 4.03
CA LEU A 10 11.57 23.09 5.16
C LEU A 10 10.55 23.68 6.14
N VAL A 11 10.70 24.95 6.52
CA VAL A 11 9.78 25.61 7.46
C VAL A 11 8.38 25.75 6.84
N VAL A 12 8.28 26.11 5.56
CA VAL A 12 6.99 26.20 4.86
C VAL A 12 6.31 24.83 4.77
N LEU A 13 7.05 23.76 4.46
CA LEU A 13 6.50 22.40 4.42
C LEU A 13 5.87 22.01 5.77
N VAL A 14 6.56 22.30 6.87
CA VAL A 14 6.06 22.01 8.23
C VAL A 14 4.76 22.77 8.51
N ILE A 15 4.69 24.06 8.15
CA ILE A 15 3.47 24.85 8.35
C ILE A 15 2.32 24.30 7.51
N VAL A 16 2.54 23.93 6.25
CA VAL A 16 1.52 23.33 5.39
C VAL A 16 0.99 22.04 6.00
N VAL A 17 1.87 21.16 6.50
CA VAL A 17 1.47 19.91 7.16
C VAL A 17 0.64 20.18 8.43
N LEU A 18 0.98 21.20 9.21
CA LEU A 18 0.24 21.58 10.41
C LEU A 18 -1.15 22.15 10.09
N VAL A 19 -1.27 22.99 9.05
CA VAL A 19 -2.54 23.60 8.63
C VAL A 19 -3.48 22.57 8.01
N PHE A 20 -2.98 21.73 7.11
CA PHE A 20 -3.77 20.69 6.47
C PHE A 20 -3.99 19.46 7.38
N GLY A 21 -3.13 19.27 8.37
CA GLY A 21 -3.09 18.11 9.24
C GLY A 21 -2.55 16.85 8.54
N THR A 22 -1.91 15.97 9.29
CA THR A 22 -1.32 14.72 8.77
C THR A 22 -2.37 13.78 8.17
N LYS A 23 -3.63 13.86 8.61
CA LYS A 23 -4.72 12.98 8.15
C LYS A 23 -5.14 13.27 6.71
N ARG A 24 -5.21 14.54 6.30
CA ARG A 24 -5.53 14.92 4.91
C ARG A 24 -4.37 14.67 3.97
N LEU A 25 -3.15 14.97 4.43
CA LEU A 25 -1.94 14.71 3.64
C LEU A 25 -1.68 13.20 3.46
N LYS A 26 -2.03 12.35 4.44
CA LYS A 26 -1.87 10.89 4.30
C LYS A 26 -2.86 10.28 3.31
N ASN A 27 -4.12 10.73 3.29
CA ASN A 27 -5.10 10.22 2.32
C ASN A 27 -4.72 10.65 0.90
N VAL A 28 -4.53 11.95 0.66
CA VAL A 28 -4.19 12.45 -0.70
C VAL A 28 -2.77 12.06 -1.11
N GLY A 29 -1.83 12.02 -0.17
CA GLY A 29 -0.46 11.61 -0.40
C GLY A 29 -0.30 10.10 -0.62
N LYS A 30 -1.23 9.26 -0.15
CA LYS A 30 -1.25 7.83 -0.50
C LYS A 30 -1.62 7.67 -1.97
N ASP A 31 -2.69 8.34 -2.42
CA ASP A 31 -3.17 8.24 -3.81
C ASP A 31 -2.15 8.84 -4.80
N LEU A 32 -1.60 10.02 -4.51
CA LEU A 32 -0.52 10.61 -5.30
C LEU A 32 0.78 9.80 -5.19
N GLY A 33 1.07 9.26 -4.00
CA GLY A 33 2.27 8.47 -3.75
C GLY A 33 2.29 7.17 -4.52
N GLU A 34 1.15 6.49 -4.65
CA GLU A 34 1.02 5.28 -5.47
C GLU A 34 1.22 5.58 -6.97
N ALA A 35 0.64 6.68 -7.47
CA ALA A 35 0.86 7.11 -8.86
C ALA A 35 2.33 7.46 -9.15
N VAL A 36 2.98 8.21 -8.25
CA VAL A 36 4.40 8.58 -8.38
C VAL A 36 5.32 7.37 -8.18
N LYS A 37 4.93 6.39 -7.35
CA LYS A 37 5.70 5.15 -7.15
C LYS A 37 5.81 4.35 -8.43
N GLY A 38 4.72 4.19 -9.20
CA GLY A 38 4.74 3.52 -10.51
C GLY A 38 5.64 4.23 -11.52
N PHE A 39 5.58 5.58 -11.56
CA PHE A 39 6.45 6.39 -12.40
C PHE A 39 7.93 6.25 -12.04
N LYS A 40 8.27 6.31 -10.75
CA LYS A 40 9.65 6.11 -10.28
C LYS A 40 10.14 4.69 -10.55
N GLN A 41 9.26 3.71 -10.44
CA GLN A 41 9.59 2.30 -10.69
C GLN A 41 9.86 2.08 -12.18
N GLY A 42 9.02 2.61 -13.08
CA GLY A 42 9.24 2.55 -14.52
C GLY A 42 10.56 3.20 -14.96
N ILE A 43 10.88 4.38 -14.43
CA ILE A 43 12.17 5.04 -14.72
C ILE A 43 13.37 4.24 -14.18
N HIS A 44 13.25 3.61 -13.00
CA HIS A 44 14.34 2.75 -12.48
C HIS A 44 14.47 1.42 -13.22
N ASP A 45 13.40 0.94 -13.85
CA ASP A 45 13.37 -0.31 -14.63
C ASP A 45 14.04 -0.12 -16.00
N GLU A 46 13.90 1.06 -16.61
CA GLU A 46 14.59 1.41 -17.86
C GLU A 46 16.13 1.45 -17.70
N ASP A 47 16.63 1.72 -16.49
CA ASP A 47 18.06 1.75 -16.16
C ASP A 47 18.63 0.40 -15.67
N LYS A 48 17.81 -0.65 -15.52
CA LYS A 48 18.26 -1.96 -15.00
C LYS A 48 17.67 -3.12 -15.80
N PRO A 49 18.49 -3.93 -16.51
CA PRO A 49 17.96 -5.05 -17.27
C PRO A 49 17.40 -6.11 -16.32
N ASP A 50 16.09 -6.35 -16.42
CA ASP A 50 15.33 -7.50 -15.95
C ASP A 50 15.71 -8.07 -14.57
N ASP A 51 15.04 -7.58 -13.51
CA ASP A 51 14.85 -8.37 -12.29
C ASP A 51 13.39 -8.24 -11.83
N GLY A 52 12.57 -9.13 -12.39
CA GLY A 52 11.13 -9.25 -12.16
C GLY A 52 10.73 -9.24 -10.68
N LYS A 53 10.23 -8.08 -10.23
CA LYS A 53 9.46 -7.97 -8.98
C LYS A 53 8.05 -7.48 -9.30
N PRO A 54 7.00 -8.25 -8.93
CA PRO A 54 5.63 -7.80 -9.10
C PRO A 54 5.35 -6.65 -8.12
N ALA A 55 5.40 -5.42 -8.62
CA ALA A 55 5.15 -4.22 -7.84
C ALA A 55 3.64 -3.91 -7.75
N ALA A 56 2.89 -4.72 -7.02
CA ALA A 56 1.60 -4.35 -6.43
C ALA A 56 1.08 -5.46 -5.50
N ARG A 57 1.60 -5.55 -4.26
CA ARG A 57 0.75 -6.04 -3.18
C ARG A 57 -0.04 -4.84 -2.67
N LEU A 58 -1.29 -4.74 -3.11
CA LEU A 58 -2.28 -3.86 -2.49
C LEU A 58 -2.31 -4.15 -0.98
N PRO A 59 -2.53 -3.16 -0.10
CA PRO A 59 -2.92 -3.46 1.26
C PRO A 59 -4.24 -4.24 1.21
N ASP A 60 -4.16 -5.52 1.54
CA ASP A 60 -5.29 -6.39 1.85
C ASP A 60 -5.96 -5.84 3.12
N GLU A 61 -6.81 -4.83 2.95
CA GLU A 61 -7.65 -4.30 4.03
C GLU A 61 -9.06 -4.01 3.49
N THR A 62 -9.69 -5.04 2.94
CA THR A 62 -11.14 -5.07 2.83
C THR A 62 -11.62 -6.43 3.35
N THR A 63 -11.94 -6.42 4.64
CA THR A 63 -13.08 -7.17 5.17
C THR A 63 -13.01 -8.68 5.02
N ARG A 64 -12.09 -9.34 5.73
CA ARG A 64 -12.33 -10.73 6.19
C ARG A 64 -13.19 -10.71 7.45
N ASN A 65 -14.41 -10.20 7.30
CA ASN A 65 -15.48 -10.36 8.28
C ASN A 65 -16.47 -11.39 7.69
N ASP A 66 -16.00 -12.61 7.50
CA ASP A 66 -16.83 -13.76 7.12
C ASP A 66 -16.24 -15.05 7.70
N SER A 67 -16.28 -15.16 9.04
CA SER A 67 -15.94 -16.37 9.79
C SER A 67 -17.19 -17.15 10.20
N THR A 68 -18.33 -16.94 9.54
CA THR A 68 -19.57 -17.63 9.93
C THR A 68 -20.40 -17.91 8.69
N SER A 69 -20.35 -19.18 8.26
CA SER A 69 -21.25 -19.81 7.30
C SER A 69 -20.70 -19.93 5.86
N ARG A 70 -19.91 -20.99 5.61
CA ARG A 70 -20.01 -21.91 4.45
C ARG A 70 -18.74 -22.75 4.29
N ASN A 71 -18.78 -23.97 4.81
CA ASN A 71 -18.07 -25.17 4.34
C ASN A 71 -18.50 -26.29 5.32
N HIS A 72 -19.69 -26.88 5.25
CA HIS A 72 -20.20 -27.76 4.19
C HIS A 72 -19.11 -28.45 3.35
N SER A 73 -19.16 -29.79 3.40
CA SER A 73 -18.54 -30.78 2.51
C SER A 73 -17.02 -30.99 2.55
N ASP A 74 -16.61 -32.01 3.31
CA ASP A 74 -15.72 -33.12 2.89
C ASP A 74 -15.86 -34.17 4.01
N VAL A 75 -16.58 -35.30 3.90
CA VAL A 75 -16.44 -36.43 2.97
C VAL A 75 -15.03 -37.02 2.99
N ARG A 76 -14.71 -37.75 4.05
CA ARG A 76 -13.95 -39.03 4.11
C ARG A 76 -13.62 -39.32 5.56
N ASP A 77 -13.21 -40.56 5.81
CA ASP A 77 -12.95 -41.20 7.11
C ASP A 77 -14.23 -41.72 7.79
N ASP A 78 -14.34 -42.97 8.19
CA ASP A 78 -13.80 -44.22 7.67
C ASP A 78 -14.64 -45.29 8.38
N GLU A 79 -14.78 -46.42 7.72
CA GLU A 79 -15.39 -47.62 8.25
C GLU A 79 -14.69 -48.06 9.55
N HIS A 80 -15.36 -47.93 10.69
CA HIS A 80 -15.03 -48.68 11.89
C HIS A 80 -16.31 -49.30 12.47
N THR A 81 -16.52 -50.53 12.02
CA THR A 81 -17.31 -51.53 12.72
C THR A 81 -16.78 -51.73 14.14
N PRO A 82 -17.68 -51.88 15.12
CA PRO A 82 -17.49 -53.00 16.04
C PRO A 82 -18.84 -53.67 16.34
N ARG A 83 -19.07 -54.84 15.75
CA ARG A 83 -20.02 -55.85 16.25
C ARG A 83 -19.43 -57.23 16.10
#